data_AF-A0A831UPM2-F1
#
_entry.id   AF-A0A831UPM2-F1
#
_cell.length_a   1.000
_cell.length_b   1.000
_cell.length_c   1.000
_cell.angle_alpha   90.00
_cell.angle_beta   90.00
_cell.angle_gamma   90.00
#
_symmetry.space_group_name_H-M   'P 1'
#
loop_
_entity.id
_entity.type
_entity.pdbx_description
1 polymer ?
#
loop_
_entity_poly.entity_id
_entity_poly.type
_entity_poly.pdbx_seq_one_letter_code
_entity_poly.pdbx_strand_id
1 'polypeptide(L)'
;MKLLSITALIYMTLVLRTLGESTIPDAGAPQDDKLDNINVSTNEMMQILLVTGQDYPGHKWRETAPVLAEAIGADPRLHVTVVEEPSYLALPELQDYDAIVLHFMDWEQPSPGEEARTNLKRFVEGGKGLVLVHFACGAWQDWPDFRDIAGRVWDPDLRPHDPHGTFRVQIASKDHPITQGLEHFDTVDELYTCLTGDAPIEVLATARSKVDGKDYPMAFTLSYGEGRVFHSVLGHDVAALANPPVAELFRRASAWAAGLAPARKKVVFLAGPASHGRGAHEWDKDAALLKEALDASPAGRGIETSLYLNGWPDFPEVLERADAIVMLCDGLESHPLASRERLERIGKLAARGCGLCFIHYAVAPPPGHEKEWLEWIGGYWEKDYSANPVSTVEVRPATAGHPVCRNWTAFTARDEFYYRIRFREDDKRRRPIMTAMLPPNDPHEEVVAWVVERADGGRGFGFTGGHFHKNWAIEPFRTMTLNAIVWCAKA
;
A
#
# COMPACT_ATOMS: atom_id res chain seq x y z
N MET A 1 -10.26 54.71 35.44
CA MET A 1 -9.40 55.53 36.32
C MET A 1 -8.39 54.59 36.96
N LYS A 2 -7.11 54.70 36.53
CA LYS A 2 -5.86 54.04 36.99
C LYS A 2 -5.78 52.49 36.95
N LEU A 3 -4.71 51.84 36.51
CA LEU A 3 -3.59 52.14 35.60
C LEU A 3 -2.90 50.78 35.32
N LEU A 4 -2.49 50.54 34.07
CA LEU A 4 -1.74 49.38 33.59
C LEU A 4 -0.28 49.37 34.11
N SER A 5 0.36 48.19 34.14
CA SER A 5 1.83 48.09 34.07
C SER A 5 2.26 47.00 33.09
N ILE A 6 3.29 47.34 32.33
CA ILE A 6 3.80 46.80 31.06
C ILE A 6 5.30 46.47 31.26
N THR A 7 5.70 45.29 30.76
CA THR A 7 6.91 44.92 29.96
C THR A 7 8.35 45.39 30.29
N ALA A 8 9.33 44.48 30.18
CA ALA A 8 10.68 44.58 29.50
C ALA A 8 11.62 43.48 30.04
N LEU A 9 12.41 42.64 29.33
CA LEU A 9 13.14 42.59 28.03
C LEU A 9 14.53 43.32 27.98
N ILE A 10 15.59 42.50 27.84
CA ILE A 10 16.96 42.63 27.23
C ILE A 10 18.10 43.47 27.87
N TYR A 11 19.30 42.86 27.78
CA TYR A 11 20.69 43.37 27.58
C TYR A 11 21.64 43.36 28.79
N MET A 12 22.79 42.66 28.68
CA MET A 12 24.09 43.31 28.36
C MET A 12 25.25 42.30 28.22
N THR A 13 26.14 42.58 27.25
CA THR A 13 27.41 41.90 26.95
C THR A 13 28.60 42.74 27.48
N LEU A 14 29.75 42.08 27.69
CA LEU A 14 31.14 42.53 27.46
C LEU A 14 31.93 43.16 28.63
N VAL A 15 33.03 42.49 29.04
CA VAL A 15 34.33 43.12 29.37
C VAL A 15 35.47 42.15 29.01
N LEU A 16 36.46 42.66 28.27
CA LEU A 16 37.70 42.04 27.80
C LEU A 16 38.91 42.71 28.51
N ARG A 17 40.09 42.05 28.42
CA ARG A 17 41.51 42.49 28.66
C ARG A 17 42.15 42.06 30.00
N THR A 18 43.38 41.54 30.11
CA THR A 18 44.60 41.67 29.26
C THR A 18 45.75 40.70 29.69
N LEU A 19 46.61 40.29 28.72
CA LEU A 19 48.08 39.96 28.74
C LEU A 19 48.58 38.72 29.55
N GLY A 20 49.50 37.86 29.08
CA GLY A 20 50.32 37.76 27.87
C GLY A 20 51.27 36.53 27.92
N GLU A 21 51.74 36.11 26.73
CA GLU A 21 52.95 35.31 26.37
C GLU A 21 53.24 33.91 26.96
N SER A 22 53.22 32.85 26.12
CA SER A 22 54.42 32.24 25.50
C SER A 22 54.08 30.94 24.73
N THR A 23 54.95 30.59 23.80
CA THR A 23 54.81 29.72 22.61
C THR A 23 54.97 28.22 22.85
N ILE A 24 54.30 27.37 22.04
CA ILE A 24 54.80 26.24 21.20
C ILE A 24 53.58 25.45 20.64
N PRO A 25 53.59 24.97 19.38
CA PRO A 25 52.37 24.60 18.65
C PRO A 25 51.98 23.13 18.85
N ASP A 26 50.68 22.87 19.00
CA ASP A 26 50.11 21.51 18.89
C ASP A 26 49.14 21.44 17.71
N ALA A 27 49.17 20.29 17.04
CA ALA A 27 48.60 20.03 15.75
C ALA A 27 47.08 20.18 15.73
N GLY A 28 46.57 20.82 14.68
CA GLY A 28 45.17 21.19 14.52
C GLY A 28 44.19 20.02 14.61
N ALA A 29 43.32 20.08 15.61
CA ALA A 29 41.98 19.51 15.53
C ALA A 29 41.05 20.56 14.86
N PRO A 30 40.27 20.22 13.83
CA PRO A 30 39.36 21.17 13.19
C PRO A 30 38.25 21.59 14.16
N GLN A 31 38.01 22.91 14.16
CA GLN A 31 36.94 23.61 14.85
C GLN A 31 35.55 23.03 14.54
N ASP A 32 34.77 22.87 15.61
CA ASP A 32 33.32 23.00 15.59
C ASP A 32 32.95 24.34 14.93
N ASP A 33 32.27 24.25 13.78
CA ASP A 33 31.45 25.34 13.30
C ASP A 33 30.28 24.77 12.49
N LYS A 34 29.09 25.29 12.81
CA LYS A 34 27.79 25.10 12.14
C LYS A 34 26.97 23.88 12.59
N LEU A 35 26.21 24.13 13.66
CA LEU A 35 24.79 23.76 13.72
C LEU A 35 24.10 24.30 12.47
N ASP A 36 24.11 23.50 11.40
CA ASP A 36 23.21 23.71 10.29
C ASP A 36 21.79 23.47 10.82
N ASN A 37 20.97 24.51 10.72
CA ASN A 37 19.53 24.41 10.82
C ASN A 37 19.09 23.27 9.88
N ILE A 38 18.72 22.13 10.47
CA ILE A 38 17.96 21.11 9.76
C ILE A 38 16.62 21.76 9.45
N ASN A 39 16.56 22.41 8.29
CA ASN A 39 15.31 22.72 7.64
C ASN A 39 14.69 21.35 7.36
N VAL A 40 13.79 20.93 8.24
CA VAL A 40 12.88 19.83 7.96
C VAL A 40 12.15 20.27 6.71
N SER A 41 12.61 19.78 5.55
CA SER A 41 11.88 19.89 4.29
C SER A 41 10.48 19.35 4.59
N THR A 42 9.52 20.27 4.70
CA THR A 42 8.12 19.94 4.61
C THR A 42 7.99 19.29 3.25
N ASN A 43 7.83 17.97 3.23
CA ASN A 43 7.75 17.18 2.01
C ASN A 43 6.64 17.82 1.14
N GLU A 44 7.03 18.61 0.14
CA GLU A 44 6.05 19.34 -0.68
C GLU A 44 5.19 18.31 -1.40
N MET A 45 3.88 18.34 -1.13
CA MET A 45 2.93 17.48 -1.82
C MET A 45 3.00 17.78 -3.31
N MET A 46 3.06 16.73 -4.14
CA MET A 46 3.01 16.91 -5.59
C MET A 46 1.64 17.42 -6.00
N GLN A 47 1.61 18.41 -6.88
CA GLN A 47 0.38 19.07 -7.31
C GLN A 47 -0.14 18.38 -8.58
N ILE A 48 -1.37 17.89 -8.54
CA ILE A 48 -2.03 17.19 -9.64
C ILE A 48 -3.20 18.04 -10.15
N LEU A 49 -3.20 18.41 -11.43
CA LEU A 49 -4.32 19.08 -12.07
C LEU A 49 -5.21 18.04 -12.76
N LEU A 50 -6.40 17.80 -12.23
CA LEU A 50 -7.43 16.99 -12.90
C LEU A 50 -8.29 17.92 -13.76
N VAL A 51 -8.07 17.86 -15.07
CA VAL A 51 -8.88 18.55 -16.07
C VAL A 51 -10.03 17.62 -16.45
N THR A 52 -11.24 18.03 -16.10
CA THR A 52 -12.46 17.37 -16.47
C THR A 52 -13.32 18.25 -17.38
N GLY A 53 -14.53 17.82 -17.71
CA GLY A 53 -15.36 18.49 -18.70
C GLY A 53 -16.83 18.42 -18.37
N GLN A 54 -17.63 18.85 -19.36
CA GLN A 54 -19.07 18.86 -19.26
C GLN A 54 -19.66 17.50 -19.58
N ASP A 55 -20.77 17.17 -18.92
CA ASP A 55 -21.48 15.92 -19.14
C ASP A 55 -22.09 15.83 -20.54
N TYR A 56 -22.01 14.65 -21.14
CA TYR A 56 -22.83 14.25 -22.28
C TYR A 56 -23.56 12.93 -21.94
N PRO A 57 -24.49 12.42 -22.77
CA PRO A 57 -25.22 11.20 -22.44
C PRO A 57 -24.36 9.96 -22.13
N GLY A 58 -23.18 9.84 -22.74
CA GLY A 58 -22.32 8.65 -22.66
C GLY A 58 -21.40 8.60 -21.45
N HIS A 59 -21.01 9.75 -20.87
CA HIS A 59 -20.30 9.74 -19.59
C HIS A 59 -20.76 10.88 -18.67
N LYS A 60 -20.52 10.72 -17.38
CA LYS A 60 -20.91 11.68 -16.34
C LYS A 60 -19.66 12.10 -15.59
N TRP A 61 -18.94 13.07 -16.15
CA TRP A 61 -17.68 13.58 -15.63
C TRP A 61 -17.86 14.22 -14.26
N ARG A 62 -18.98 14.90 -14.03
CA ARG A 62 -19.30 15.45 -12.70
C ARG A 62 -19.54 14.39 -11.64
N GLU A 63 -19.93 13.17 -12.04
CA GLU A 63 -20.09 12.04 -11.12
C GLU A 63 -18.78 11.27 -10.94
N THR A 64 -17.95 11.16 -11.98
CA THR A 64 -16.73 10.34 -12.01
C THR A 64 -15.48 11.09 -11.52
N ALA A 65 -15.36 12.40 -11.79
CA ALA A 65 -14.20 13.20 -11.41
C ALA A 65 -13.96 13.23 -9.88
N PRO A 66 -14.98 13.35 -9.01
CA PRO A 66 -14.77 13.27 -7.56
C PRO A 66 -14.21 11.92 -7.12
N VAL A 67 -14.69 10.82 -7.72
CA VAL A 67 -14.23 9.45 -7.42
C VAL A 67 -12.78 9.26 -7.84
N LEU A 68 -12.41 9.74 -9.04
CA LEU A 68 -11.04 9.71 -9.51
C LEU A 68 -10.11 10.58 -8.66
N ALA A 69 -10.55 11.80 -8.30
CA ALA A 69 -9.79 12.69 -7.42
C ALA A 69 -9.58 12.07 -6.03
N GLU A 70 -10.59 11.42 -5.45
CA GLU A 70 -10.49 10.70 -4.19
C GLU A 70 -9.50 9.52 -4.29
N ALA A 71 -9.59 8.72 -5.37
CA ALA A 71 -8.67 7.61 -5.61
C ALA A 71 -7.20 8.08 -5.70
N ILE A 72 -6.95 9.17 -6.42
CA ILE A 72 -5.60 9.75 -6.54
C ILE A 72 -5.14 10.36 -5.21
N GLY A 73 -6.00 11.15 -4.56
CA GLY A 73 -5.73 11.81 -3.28
C GLY A 73 -5.59 10.86 -2.08
N ALA A 74 -5.93 9.57 -2.24
CA ALA A 74 -5.63 8.55 -1.25
C ALA A 74 -4.11 8.34 -1.04
N ASP A 75 -3.26 8.78 -1.98
CA ASP A 75 -1.83 8.98 -1.71
C ASP A 75 -1.63 10.34 -1.04
N PRO A 76 -1.26 10.41 0.26
CA PRO A 76 -1.17 11.67 0.99
C PRO A 76 -0.02 12.58 0.51
N ARG A 77 0.78 12.12 -0.46
CA ARG A 77 1.83 12.91 -1.12
C ARG A 77 1.28 13.67 -2.32
N LEU A 78 0.03 13.44 -2.74
CA LEU A 78 -0.58 14.06 -3.90
C LEU A 78 -1.71 15.01 -3.47
N HIS A 79 -1.70 16.23 -4.00
CA HIS A 79 -2.80 17.17 -3.88
C HIS A 79 -3.50 17.30 -5.23
N VAL A 80 -4.82 17.08 -5.28
CA VAL A 80 -5.59 17.10 -6.53
C VAL A 80 -6.44 18.37 -6.60
N THR A 81 -6.18 19.20 -7.61
CA THR A 81 -7.03 20.33 -8.00
C THR A 81 -7.87 19.92 -9.19
N VAL A 82 -9.20 20.09 -9.11
CA VAL A 82 -10.13 19.77 -10.19
C VAL A 82 -10.56 21.05 -10.92
N VAL A 83 -10.51 21.03 -12.25
CA VAL A 83 -11.03 22.10 -13.12
C VAL A 83 -11.95 21.50 -14.17
N GLU A 84 -13.09 22.14 -14.46
CA GLU A 84 -14.07 21.65 -15.44
C GLU A 84 -13.85 22.20 -16.86
N GLU A 85 -12.90 23.12 -17.04
CA GLU A 85 -12.69 23.84 -18.29
C GLU A 85 -11.26 23.63 -18.82
N PRO A 86 -11.09 22.92 -19.95
CA PRO A 86 -9.75 22.66 -20.53
C PRO A 86 -8.95 23.92 -20.88
N SER A 87 -9.62 25.07 -21.06
CA SER A 87 -8.97 26.37 -21.27
C SER A 87 -8.07 26.80 -20.10
N TYR A 88 -8.23 26.21 -18.91
CA TYR A 88 -7.32 26.40 -17.78
C TYR A 88 -5.86 26.05 -18.14
N LEU A 89 -5.65 25.15 -19.10
CA LEU A 89 -4.31 24.78 -19.59
C LEU A 89 -3.57 25.96 -20.27
N ALA A 90 -4.26 27.03 -20.64
CA ALA A 90 -3.62 28.24 -21.18
C ALA A 90 -2.97 29.11 -20.09
N LEU A 91 -3.33 28.89 -18.83
CA LEU A 91 -2.91 29.74 -17.72
C LEU A 91 -1.44 29.50 -17.32
N PRO A 92 -0.69 30.55 -16.94
CA PRO A 92 0.71 30.41 -16.51
C PRO A 92 0.89 29.55 -15.26
N GLU A 93 -0.13 29.47 -14.39
CA GLU A 93 -0.18 28.63 -13.20
C GLU A 93 -0.07 27.12 -13.52
N LEU A 94 -0.19 26.72 -14.79
CA LEU A 94 0.02 25.33 -15.20
C LEU A 94 1.40 24.79 -14.74
N GLN A 95 2.42 25.64 -14.70
CA GLN A 95 3.78 25.25 -14.30
C GLN A 95 3.90 24.81 -12.82
N ASP A 96 2.94 25.21 -11.98
CA ASP A 96 2.92 24.89 -10.55
C ASP A 96 2.48 23.44 -10.29
N TYR A 97 1.97 22.76 -11.32
CA TYR A 97 1.57 21.36 -11.26
C TYR A 97 2.72 20.42 -11.64
N ASP A 98 2.70 19.21 -11.09
CA ASP A 98 3.67 18.14 -11.36
C ASP A 98 3.17 17.13 -12.38
N ALA A 99 1.85 16.94 -12.45
CA ALA A 99 1.20 16.15 -13.48
C ALA A 99 -0.22 16.67 -13.78
N ILE A 100 -0.67 16.40 -15.01
CA ILE A 100 -2.03 16.67 -15.46
C ILE A 100 -2.76 15.33 -15.66
N VAL A 101 -3.99 15.24 -15.18
CA VAL A 101 -4.91 14.13 -15.44
C VAL A 101 -5.99 14.65 -16.37
N LEU A 102 -6.02 14.16 -17.61
CA LEU A 102 -7.09 14.44 -18.56
C LEU A 102 -8.19 13.38 -18.37
N HIS A 103 -9.34 13.84 -17.87
CA HIS A 103 -10.55 13.04 -17.68
C HIS A 103 -11.73 13.80 -18.28
N PHE A 104 -11.75 13.94 -19.60
CA PHE A 104 -12.83 14.59 -20.36
C PHE A 104 -12.73 14.23 -21.84
N MET A 105 -13.74 14.65 -22.60
CA MET A 105 -13.67 14.66 -24.06
C MET A 105 -14.49 15.85 -24.60
N ASP A 106 -13.95 16.60 -25.56
CA ASP A 106 -14.52 17.86 -26.04
C ASP A 106 -15.26 17.71 -27.38
N TRP A 107 -16.28 16.85 -27.40
CA TRP A 107 -17.03 16.51 -28.62
C TRP A 107 -17.81 17.68 -29.24
N GLU A 108 -18.40 18.54 -28.41
CA GLU A 108 -19.36 19.56 -28.85
C GLU A 108 -18.78 20.96 -29.02
N GLN A 109 -17.66 21.27 -28.33
CA GLN A 109 -17.09 22.61 -28.29
C GLN A 109 -15.58 22.59 -28.54
N PRO A 110 -15.05 23.43 -29.46
CA PRO A 110 -13.62 23.52 -29.68
C PRO A 110 -12.92 24.08 -28.44
N SER A 111 -12.21 23.20 -27.75
CA SER A 111 -11.31 23.49 -26.63
C SER A 111 -9.91 22.91 -26.96
N PRO A 112 -8.84 23.20 -26.21
CA PRO A 112 -8.71 24.19 -25.14
C PRO A 112 -8.20 25.55 -25.66
N GLY A 113 -8.02 25.70 -26.99
CA GLY A 113 -7.36 26.84 -27.64
C GLY A 113 -5.87 26.60 -27.92
N GLU A 114 -5.27 27.40 -28.81
CA GLU A 114 -3.88 27.23 -29.29
C GLU A 114 -2.84 27.37 -28.16
N GLU A 115 -3.04 28.32 -27.24
CA GLU A 115 -2.14 28.57 -26.11
C GLU A 115 -2.14 27.37 -25.14
N ALA A 116 -3.32 26.84 -24.81
CA ALA A 116 -3.44 25.65 -23.99
C ALA A 116 -2.79 24.41 -24.62
N ARG A 117 -2.97 24.19 -25.93
CA ARG A 117 -2.29 23.11 -26.67
C ARG A 117 -0.76 23.26 -26.59
N THR A 118 -0.27 24.48 -26.80
CA THR A 118 1.17 24.81 -26.72
C THR A 118 1.73 24.57 -25.32
N ASN A 119 1.01 25.01 -24.28
CA ASN A 119 1.41 24.86 -22.89
C ASN A 119 1.41 23.40 -22.46
N LEU A 120 0.37 22.62 -22.81
CA LEU A 120 0.31 21.19 -22.51
C LEU A 120 1.48 20.44 -23.16
N LYS A 121 1.76 20.71 -24.44
CA LYS A 121 2.90 20.10 -25.14
C LYS A 121 4.21 20.39 -24.42
N ARG A 122 4.49 21.66 -24.10
CA ARG A 122 5.71 22.07 -23.38
C ARG A 122 5.80 21.49 -21.98
N PHE A 123 4.67 21.41 -21.27
CA PHE A 123 4.57 20.86 -19.92
C PHE A 123 5.06 19.41 -19.90
N VAL A 124 4.52 18.58 -20.80
CA VAL A 124 4.90 17.17 -20.89
C VAL A 124 6.32 17.04 -21.44
N GLU A 125 6.64 17.69 -22.56
CA GLU A 125 7.98 17.63 -23.18
C GLU A 125 9.10 18.03 -22.19
N GLY A 126 8.82 18.99 -21.31
CA GLY A 126 9.72 19.50 -20.28
C GLY A 126 9.89 18.61 -19.04
N GLY A 127 9.26 17.44 -18.98
CA GLY A 127 9.50 16.44 -17.91
C GLY A 127 8.36 16.23 -16.91
N LYS A 128 7.27 16.98 -17.05
CA LYS A 128 6.09 16.84 -16.18
C LYS A 128 5.18 15.71 -16.67
N GLY A 129 4.28 15.27 -15.78
CA GLY A 129 3.48 14.07 -15.99
C GLY A 129 2.17 14.31 -16.76
N LEU A 130 1.73 13.29 -17.51
CA LEU A 130 0.39 13.25 -18.09
C LEU A 130 -0.29 11.91 -17.80
N VAL A 131 -1.55 11.95 -17.42
CA VAL A 131 -2.41 10.77 -17.21
C VAL A 131 -3.66 10.94 -18.06
N LEU A 132 -3.91 10.00 -18.98
CA LEU A 132 -5.14 9.97 -19.77
C LEU A 132 -6.10 8.90 -19.23
N VAL A 133 -7.35 9.30 -19.03
CA VAL A 133 -8.41 8.45 -18.47
C VAL A 133 -9.50 8.22 -19.50
N HIS A 134 -9.78 6.95 -19.77
CA HIS A 134 -10.89 6.46 -20.57
C HIS A 134 -11.03 7.21 -21.91
N PHE A 135 -12.02 8.11 -22.04
CA PHE A 135 -12.32 8.78 -23.29
C PHE A 135 -11.48 10.04 -23.58
N ALA A 136 -10.52 10.39 -22.71
CA ALA A 136 -9.54 11.44 -22.99
C ALA A 136 -8.72 11.17 -24.26
N CYS A 137 -8.58 9.90 -24.67
CA CYS A 137 -7.99 9.52 -25.95
C CYS A 137 -8.77 10.00 -27.19
N GLY A 138 -10.02 10.42 -27.01
CA GLY A 138 -10.87 10.99 -28.06
C GLY A 138 -10.79 12.51 -28.18
N ALA A 139 -10.09 13.19 -27.28
CA ALA A 139 -9.93 14.64 -27.33
C ALA A 139 -9.08 15.09 -28.53
N TRP A 140 -9.36 16.30 -29.03
CA TRP A 140 -8.49 17.03 -29.97
C TRP A 140 -8.02 16.24 -31.20
N GLN A 141 -8.93 15.50 -31.85
CA GLN A 141 -8.65 14.71 -33.05
C GLN A 141 -8.04 15.52 -34.21
N ASP A 142 -8.22 16.84 -34.21
CA ASP A 142 -7.64 17.78 -35.18
C ASP A 142 -6.17 18.15 -34.88
N TRP A 143 -5.61 17.70 -33.76
CA TRP A 143 -4.27 18.07 -33.29
C TRP A 143 -3.28 16.89 -33.37
N PRO A 144 -2.45 16.80 -34.44
CA PRO A 144 -1.53 15.68 -34.63
C PRO A 144 -0.54 15.47 -33.48
N ASP A 145 -0.02 16.53 -32.86
CA ASP A 145 0.92 16.37 -31.73
C ASP A 145 0.26 15.68 -30.54
N PHE A 146 -1.07 15.83 -30.35
CA PHE A 146 -1.76 15.13 -29.25
C PHE A 146 -1.70 13.62 -29.42
N ARG A 147 -1.76 13.12 -30.67
CA ARG A 147 -1.57 11.69 -30.94
C ARG A 147 -0.20 11.19 -30.51
N ASP A 148 0.83 12.00 -30.69
CA ASP A 148 2.19 11.64 -30.27
C ASP A 148 2.35 11.76 -28.74
N ILE A 149 1.75 12.77 -28.12
CA ILE A 149 1.74 12.96 -26.66
C ILE A 149 0.99 11.83 -25.96
N ALA A 150 -0.21 11.49 -26.43
CA ALA A 150 -1.07 10.44 -25.85
C ALA A 150 -0.59 9.02 -26.20
N GLY A 151 0.23 8.89 -27.24
CA GLY A 151 0.76 7.65 -27.79
C GLY A 151 -0.24 6.83 -28.59
N ARG A 152 -1.48 6.74 -28.10
CA ARG A 152 -2.63 6.19 -28.81
C ARG A 152 -3.82 7.11 -28.67
N VAL A 153 -4.65 7.19 -29.71
CA VAL A 153 -5.89 7.97 -29.74
C VAL A 153 -7.03 7.12 -30.25
N TRP A 154 -8.25 7.50 -29.89
CA TRP A 154 -9.47 6.90 -30.43
C TRP A 154 -9.54 7.12 -31.95
N ASP A 155 -9.81 6.05 -32.70
CA ASP A 155 -10.01 6.07 -34.14
C ASP A 155 -11.50 5.76 -34.47
N PRO A 156 -12.25 6.73 -35.05
CA PRO A 156 -13.65 6.54 -35.41
C PRO A 156 -13.90 5.43 -36.44
N ASP A 157 -12.90 5.07 -37.24
CA ASP A 157 -13.03 4.06 -38.30
C ASP A 157 -12.84 2.63 -37.76
N LEU A 158 -12.43 2.49 -36.49
CA LEU A 158 -12.26 1.21 -35.81
C LEU A 158 -13.47 0.86 -34.93
N ARG A 159 -13.61 -0.44 -34.61
CA ARG A 159 -14.63 -0.89 -33.65
C ARG A 159 -14.32 -0.27 -32.28
N PRO A 160 -15.26 0.46 -31.64
CA PRO A 160 -14.97 1.27 -30.46
C PRO A 160 -14.59 0.41 -29.26
N HIS A 161 -15.48 -0.47 -28.83
CA HIS A 161 -15.26 -1.35 -27.69
C HIS A 161 -16.11 -2.62 -27.79
N ASP A 162 -15.84 -3.60 -26.92
CA ASP A 162 -16.81 -4.67 -26.63
C ASP A 162 -18.04 -4.10 -25.89
N PRO A 163 -19.21 -4.76 -25.94
CA PRO A 163 -20.37 -4.34 -25.15
C PRO A 163 -20.00 -4.20 -23.66
N HIS A 164 -20.49 -3.12 -23.03
CA HIS A 164 -20.27 -2.86 -21.61
C HIS A 164 -20.61 -4.09 -20.76
N GLY A 165 -19.67 -4.52 -19.92
CA GLY A 165 -19.87 -5.71 -19.10
C GLY A 165 -18.58 -6.21 -18.47
N THR A 166 -18.67 -7.39 -17.84
CA THR A 166 -17.54 -7.95 -17.11
C THR A 166 -16.44 -8.43 -18.06
N PHE A 167 -15.19 -8.08 -17.78
CA PHE A 167 -14.02 -8.70 -18.40
C PHE A 167 -12.83 -8.75 -17.42
N ARG A 168 -11.84 -9.58 -17.74
CA ARG A 168 -10.64 -9.75 -16.94
C ARG A 168 -9.50 -8.92 -17.50
N VAL A 169 -8.92 -8.08 -16.65
CA VAL A 169 -7.69 -7.34 -16.90
C VAL A 169 -6.50 -8.19 -16.47
N GLN A 170 -5.58 -8.41 -17.41
CA GLN A 170 -4.33 -9.15 -17.21
C GLN A 170 -3.19 -8.15 -17.06
N ILE A 171 -2.41 -8.28 -15.98
CA ILE A 171 -1.22 -7.46 -15.73
C ILE A 171 -0.09 -8.01 -16.59
N ALA A 172 0.33 -7.23 -17.59
CA ALA A 172 1.32 -7.61 -18.58
C ALA A 172 2.76 -7.32 -18.12
N SER A 173 2.98 -6.18 -17.45
CA SER A 173 4.27 -5.82 -16.83
C SER A 173 4.14 -5.90 -15.31
N LYS A 174 4.74 -6.90 -14.65
CA LYS A 174 4.68 -7.07 -13.18
C LYS A 174 5.77 -6.31 -12.42
N ASP A 175 6.75 -5.78 -13.16
CA ASP A 175 7.92 -5.12 -12.59
C ASP A 175 7.83 -3.59 -12.69
N HIS A 176 6.94 -3.07 -13.53
CA HIS A 176 6.72 -1.63 -13.62
C HIS A 176 6.18 -1.08 -12.28
N PRO A 177 6.68 0.07 -11.77
CA PRO A 177 6.29 0.58 -10.46
C PRO A 177 4.76 0.77 -10.27
N ILE A 178 4.05 1.09 -11.35
CA ILE A 178 2.58 1.26 -11.34
C ILE A 178 1.87 -0.07 -11.03
N THR A 179 2.34 -1.19 -11.58
CA THR A 179 1.67 -2.49 -11.56
C THR A 179 2.33 -3.51 -10.63
N GLN A 180 3.43 -3.15 -9.96
CA GLN A 180 4.17 -4.03 -9.06
C GLN A 180 3.27 -4.53 -7.91
N GLY A 181 3.09 -5.85 -7.82
CA GLY A 181 2.20 -6.47 -6.82
C GLY A 181 0.71 -6.46 -7.18
N LEU A 182 0.31 -5.83 -8.30
CA LEU A 182 -1.07 -5.96 -8.77
C LEU A 182 -1.31 -7.35 -9.36
N GLU A 183 -2.37 -7.99 -8.91
CA GLU A 183 -2.88 -9.23 -9.48
C GLU A 183 -3.82 -8.95 -10.66
N HIS A 184 -4.10 -9.99 -11.44
CA HIS A 184 -5.19 -9.94 -12.42
C HIS A 184 -6.51 -9.69 -11.71
N PHE A 185 -7.36 -8.84 -12.30
CA PHE A 185 -8.63 -8.46 -11.71
C PHE A 185 -9.74 -8.46 -12.73
N ASP A 186 -10.96 -8.65 -12.25
CA ASP A 186 -12.17 -8.52 -13.06
C ASP A 186 -12.75 -7.12 -12.84
N THR A 187 -13.29 -6.53 -13.90
CA THR A 187 -14.00 -5.24 -13.86
C THR A 187 -15.25 -5.29 -14.72
N VAL A 188 -16.18 -4.37 -14.49
CA VAL A 188 -17.35 -4.12 -15.35
C VAL A 188 -17.13 -2.75 -15.98
N ASP A 189 -16.87 -2.74 -17.29
CA ASP A 189 -16.45 -1.53 -18.01
C ASP A 189 -16.60 -1.74 -19.54
N GLU A 190 -16.04 -0.83 -20.34
CA GLU A 190 -15.89 -0.93 -21.79
C GLU A 190 -14.46 -1.35 -22.19
N LEU A 191 -14.31 -2.50 -22.85
CA LEU A 191 -13.01 -2.94 -23.38
C LEU A 191 -12.78 -2.28 -24.73
N TYR A 192 -11.99 -1.21 -24.77
CA TYR A 192 -11.70 -0.46 -25.99
C TYR A 192 -10.85 -1.27 -26.99
N THR A 193 -11.24 -1.19 -28.27
CA THR A 193 -10.58 -1.87 -29.40
C THR A 193 -10.21 -0.94 -30.55
N CYS A 194 -10.40 0.37 -30.36
CA CYS A 194 -10.28 1.41 -31.38
C CYS A 194 -9.06 2.33 -31.23
N LEU A 195 -8.11 1.98 -30.36
CA LEU A 195 -6.93 2.82 -30.18
C LEU A 195 -5.93 2.63 -31.32
N THR A 196 -5.48 3.73 -31.94
CA THR A 196 -4.48 3.77 -33.00
C THR A 196 -3.32 4.71 -32.65
N GLY A 197 -2.14 4.47 -33.21
CA GLY A 197 -0.95 5.30 -32.99
C GLY A 197 0.36 4.52 -33.15
N ASP A 198 1.44 5.23 -33.43
CA ASP A 198 2.74 4.65 -33.82
C ASP A 198 3.81 4.82 -32.74
N ALA A 199 3.57 5.65 -31.72
CA ALA A 199 4.50 5.86 -30.63
C ALA A 199 4.82 4.52 -29.93
N PRO A 200 6.09 4.24 -29.58
CA PRO A 200 6.43 3.12 -28.73
C PRO A 200 5.72 3.25 -27.37
N ILE A 201 5.09 2.16 -26.92
CA ILE A 201 4.41 2.10 -25.62
C ILE A 201 4.92 0.89 -24.83
N GLU A 202 4.98 1.01 -23.51
CA GLU A 202 5.12 -0.13 -22.60
C GLU A 202 3.73 -0.54 -22.12
N VAL A 203 3.27 -1.73 -22.50
CA VAL A 203 1.96 -2.24 -22.10
C VAL A 203 2.01 -2.75 -20.67
N LEU A 204 1.21 -2.14 -19.79
CA LEU A 204 1.12 -2.50 -18.38
C LEU A 204 0.00 -3.51 -18.10
N ALA A 205 -1.12 -3.38 -18.81
CA ALA A 205 -2.25 -4.28 -18.68
C ALA A 205 -2.95 -4.52 -20.03
N THR A 206 -3.51 -5.71 -20.20
CA THR A 206 -4.29 -6.11 -21.39
C THR A 206 -5.62 -6.74 -21.02
N ALA A 207 -6.55 -6.80 -21.96
CA ALA A 207 -7.74 -7.62 -21.85
C ALA A 207 -8.05 -8.31 -23.18
N ARG A 208 -8.61 -9.52 -23.12
CA ARG A 208 -9.02 -10.26 -24.31
C ARG A 208 -10.46 -9.91 -24.68
N SER A 209 -10.66 -9.35 -25.86
CA SER A 209 -11.98 -9.07 -26.41
C SER A 209 -12.77 -10.37 -26.60
N LYS A 210 -14.02 -10.36 -26.17
CA LYS A 210 -14.97 -11.46 -26.33
C LYS A 210 -15.57 -11.48 -27.73
N VAL A 211 -15.48 -10.37 -28.47
CA VAL A 211 -16.06 -10.21 -29.81
C VAL A 211 -15.13 -10.77 -30.89
N ASP A 212 -13.84 -10.49 -30.81
CA ASP A 212 -12.85 -10.88 -31.84
C ASP A 212 -11.70 -11.75 -31.31
N GLY A 213 -11.64 -12.01 -29.99
CA GLY A 213 -10.65 -12.89 -29.38
C GLY A 213 -9.23 -12.32 -29.29
N LYS A 214 -9.01 -11.05 -29.62
CA LYS A 214 -7.69 -10.40 -29.58
C LYS A 214 -7.42 -9.76 -28.22
N ASP A 215 -6.15 -9.66 -27.86
CA ASP A 215 -5.70 -8.96 -26.66
C ASP A 215 -5.45 -7.48 -27.00
N TYR A 216 -6.07 -6.58 -26.24
CA TYR A 216 -5.95 -5.13 -26.39
C TYR A 216 -5.29 -4.49 -25.16
N PRO A 217 -4.42 -3.47 -25.32
CA PRO A 217 -3.87 -2.71 -24.20
C PRO A 217 -4.96 -1.95 -23.44
N MET A 218 -5.05 -2.19 -22.13
CA MET A 218 -5.99 -1.50 -21.23
C MET A 218 -5.31 -0.38 -20.42
N ALA A 219 -3.99 -0.52 -20.20
CA ALA A 219 -3.15 0.50 -19.60
C ALA A 219 -1.73 0.40 -20.15
N PHE A 220 -1.11 1.53 -20.44
CA PHE A 220 0.25 1.59 -20.97
C PHE A 220 0.93 2.91 -20.59
N THR A 221 2.24 2.94 -20.70
CA THR A 221 3.06 4.14 -20.53
C THR A 221 3.83 4.47 -21.81
N LEU A 222 4.20 5.73 -21.94
CA LEU A 222 5.17 6.20 -22.92
C LEU A 222 5.93 7.41 -22.36
N SER A 223 7.01 7.76 -23.06
CA SER A 223 7.71 9.02 -22.86
C SER A 223 7.41 9.98 -24.01
N TYR A 224 7.23 11.25 -23.70
CA TYR A 224 7.15 12.32 -24.69
C TYR A 224 8.08 13.46 -24.26
N GLY A 225 9.16 13.67 -25.02
CA GLY A 225 10.32 14.43 -24.51
C GLY A 225 10.84 13.77 -23.23
N GLU A 226 11.01 14.57 -22.17
CA GLU A 226 11.39 14.08 -20.84
C GLU A 226 10.18 13.67 -19.99
N GLY A 227 8.96 13.87 -20.51
CA GLY A 227 7.70 13.65 -19.81
C GLY A 227 7.33 12.18 -19.63
N ARG A 228 6.61 11.91 -18.55
CA ARG A 228 6.05 10.58 -18.22
C ARG A 228 4.56 10.58 -18.51
N VAL A 229 4.14 9.75 -19.48
CA VAL A 229 2.73 9.64 -19.85
C VAL A 229 2.19 8.26 -19.48
N PHE A 230 1.09 8.24 -18.75
CA PHE A 230 0.28 7.05 -18.52
C PHE A 230 -1.06 7.21 -19.23
N HIS A 231 -1.55 6.13 -19.82
CA HIS A 231 -2.83 6.11 -20.51
C HIS A 231 -3.56 4.83 -20.15
N SER A 232 -4.80 4.95 -19.64
CA SER A 232 -5.70 3.82 -19.50
C SER A 232 -7.07 4.11 -20.08
N VAL A 233 -7.62 3.13 -20.79
CA VAL A 233 -8.99 3.15 -21.32
C VAL A 233 -10.04 2.69 -20.32
N LEU A 234 -9.64 2.30 -19.10
CA LEU A 234 -10.56 1.93 -18.04
C LEU A 234 -11.17 3.18 -17.39
N GLY A 235 -12.38 3.04 -16.83
CA GLY A 235 -13.05 4.07 -16.05
C GLY A 235 -14.22 4.75 -16.76
N HIS A 236 -15.10 3.99 -17.41
CA HIS A 236 -16.33 4.52 -18.04
C HIS A 236 -17.24 5.28 -17.06
N ASP A 237 -17.45 4.71 -15.86
CA ASP A 237 -18.38 5.23 -14.85
C ASP A 237 -17.82 5.15 -13.42
N VAL A 238 -18.66 5.54 -12.45
CA VAL A 238 -18.33 5.51 -11.02
C VAL A 238 -17.98 4.10 -10.54
N ALA A 239 -18.68 3.06 -11.02
CA ALA A 239 -18.45 1.70 -10.59
C ALA A 239 -17.11 1.16 -11.13
N ALA A 240 -16.77 1.49 -12.38
CA ALA A 240 -15.50 1.15 -12.99
C ALA A 240 -14.32 1.84 -12.25
N LEU A 241 -14.43 3.13 -11.94
CA LEU A 241 -13.39 3.88 -11.22
C LEU A 241 -13.28 3.48 -9.74
N ALA A 242 -14.40 3.13 -9.09
CA ALA A 242 -14.41 2.66 -7.71
C ALA A 242 -13.95 1.20 -7.54
N ASN A 243 -13.72 0.48 -8.65
CA ASN A 243 -13.11 -0.84 -8.61
C ASN A 243 -11.70 -0.73 -7.96
N PRO A 244 -11.42 -1.41 -6.82
CA PRO A 244 -10.21 -1.12 -6.05
C PRO A 244 -8.89 -1.27 -6.83
N PRO A 245 -8.69 -2.32 -7.66
CA PRO A 245 -7.57 -2.38 -8.60
C PRO A 245 -7.46 -1.20 -9.58
N VAL A 246 -8.58 -0.68 -10.09
CA VAL A 246 -8.60 0.45 -11.04
C VAL A 246 -8.25 1.76 -10.32
N ALA A 247 -8.86 2.00 -9.16
CA ALA A 247 -8.52 3.13 -8.29
C ALA A 247 -7.02 3.14 -7.92
N GLU A 248 -6.48 1.97 -7.55
CA GLU A 248 -5.06 1.81 -7.23
C GLU A 248 -4.17 2.06 -8.46
N LEU A 249 -4.59 1.62 -9.64
CA LEU A 249 -3.87 1.87 -10.89
C LEU A 249 -3.74 3.38 -11.15
N PHE A 250 -4.83 4.15 -11.09
CA PHE A 250 -4.79 5.60 -11.32
C PHE A 250 -4.04 6.36 -10.22
N ARG A 251 -4.15 5.92 -8.96
CA ARG A 251 -3.37 6.49 -7.86
C ARG A 251 -1.88 6.34 -8.09
N ARG A 252 -1.43 5.13 -8.41
CA ARG A 252 -0.01 4.82 -8.67
C ARG A 252 0.50 5.48 -9.94
N ALA A 253 -0.33 5.50 -11.00
CA ALA A 253 -0.01 6.17 -12.25
C ALA A 253 0.19 7.67 -12.07
N SER A 254 -0.68 8.33 -11.29
CA SER A 254 -0.56 9.76 -11.01
C SER A 254 0.68 10.08 -10.17
N ALA A 255 0.99 9.27 -9.16
CA ALA A 255 2.24 9.40 -8.40
C ALA A 255 3.47 9.24 -9.29
N TRP A 256 3.49 8.21 -10.15
CA TRP A 256 4.57 7.95 -11.09
C TRP A 256 4.73 9.07 -12.13
N ALA A 257 3.62 9.56 -12.69
CA ALA A 257 3.61 10.68 -13.63
C ALA A 257 4.17 11.95 -12.97
N ALA A 258 3.82 12.22 -11.72
CA ALA A 258 4.37 13.33 -10.93
C ALA A 258 5.84 13.14 -10.50
N GLY A 259 6.46 11.99 -10.79
CA GLY A 259 7.87 11.73 -10.52
C GLY A 259 8.15 11.06 -9.17
N LEU A 260 7.11 10.63 -8.46
CA LEU A 260 7.25 9.83 -7.25
C LEU A 260 7.32 8.34 -7.57
N ALA A 261 8.10 7.61 -6.78
CA ALA A 261 7.88 6.17 -6.67
C ALA A 261 6.48 5.90 -6.08
N PRO A 262 5.67 5.01 -6.69
CA PRO A 262 4.41 4.56 -6.11
C PRO A 262 4.60 4.04 -4.68
N ALA A 263 3.69 4.39 -3.77
CA ALA A 263 3.79 3.99 -2.38
C ALA A 263 3.69 2.46 -2.25
N ARG A 264 4.70 1.86 -1.62
CA ARG A 264 4.74 0.43 -1.25
C ARG A 264 3.97 0.22 0.06
N LYS A 265 3.39 -0.96 0.22
CA LYS A 265 2.76 -1.37 1.48
C LYS A 265 3.83 -1.53 2.56
N LYS A 266 3.57 -1.10 3.79
CA LYS A 266 4.55 -1.21 4.88
C LYS A 266 4.18 -2.31 5.86
N VAL A 267 5.06 -3.30 6.01
CA VAL A 267 4.94 -4.38 7.01
C VAL A 267 5.99 -4.18 8.09
N VAL A 268 5.55 -4.09 9.35
CA VAL A 268 6.44 -3.94 10.51
C VAL A 268 6.47 -5.22 11.32
N PHE A 269 7.66 -5.82 11.47
CA PHE A 269 7.90 -6.93 12.37
C PHE A 269 8.33 -6.41 13.75
N LEU A 270 7.63 -6.87 14.79
CA LEU A 270 7.95 -6.64 16.19
C LEU A 270 8.31 -7.97 16.83
N ALA A 271 9.60 -8.16 17.11
CA ALA A 271 10.14 -9.40 17.66
C ALA A 271 10.57 -9.20 19.11
N GLY A 272 10.03 -10.00 20.04
CA GLY A 272 10.48 -10.04 21.42
C GLY A 272 11.93 -10.54 21.57
N PRO A 273 12.53 -10.45 22.77
CA PRO A 273 13.80 -11.12 23.03
C PRO A 273 13.61 -12.64 23.05
N ALA A 274 14.63 -13.41 22.68
CA ALA A 274 14.58 -14.86 22.78
C ALA A 274 14.27 -15.31 24.23
N SER A 275 13.33 -16.24 24.40
CA SER A 275 12.84 -16.65 25.73
C SER A 275 13.10 -18.10 26.10
N HIS A 276 13.54 -18.93 25.14
CA HIS A 276 13.85 -20.35 25.36
C HIS A 276 15.26 -20.72 24.87
N GLY A 277 15.64 -21.99 25.09
CA GLY A 277 16.90 -22.55 24.63
C GLY A 277 17.00 -22.60 23.10
N ARG A 278 18.23 -22.76 22.59
CA ARG A 278 18.55 -22.74 21.15
C ARG A 278 17.55 -23.54 20.31
N GLY A 279 16.99 -22.89 19.29
CA GLY A 279 16.03 -23.48 18.35
C GLY A 279 14.56 -23.37 18.76
N ALA A 280 14.24 -22.80 19.93
CA ALA A 280 12.88 -22.52 20.38
C ALA A 280 12.73 -21.07 20.86
N HIS A 281 11.62 -20.42 20.49
CA HIS A 281 11.32 -19.02 20.82
C HIS A 281 12.50 -18.07 20.53
N GLU A 282 13.13 -18.24 19.36
CA GLU A 282 14.18 -17.34 18.88
C GLU A 282 13.54 -16.22 18.05
N TRP A 283 12.66 -15.44 18.70
CA TRP A 283 11.76 -14.49 18.05
C TRP A 283 12.43 -13.53 17.08
N ASP A 284 13.63 -13.07 17.44
CA ASP A 284 14.47 -12.21 16.61
C ASP A 284 14.88 -12.91 15.30
N LYS A 285 15.31 -14.17 15.38
CA LYS A 285 15.70 -14.99 14.22
C LYS A 285 14.50 -15.44 13.40
N ASP A 286 13.40 -15.79 14.06
CA ASP A 286 12.14 -16.16 13.41
C ASP A 286 11.61 -14.99 12.58
N ALA A 287 11.55 -13.79 13.16
CA ALA A 287 11.12 -12.58 12.48
C ALA A 287 12.08 -12.18 11.35
N ALA A 288 13.39 -12.26 11.56
CA ALA A 288 14.39 -11.96 10.54
C ALA A 288 14.25 -12.89 9.33
N LEU A 289 14.08 -14.19 9.54
CA LEU A 289 13.90 -15.17 8.47
C LEU A 289 12.60 -14.91 7.70
N LEU A 290 11.48 -14.68 8.39
CA LEU A 290 10.21 -14.37 7.75
C LEU A 290 10.28 -13.08 6.94
N LYS A 291 10.94 -12.05 7.47
CA LYS A 291 11.17 -10.80 6.74
C LYS A 291 12.02 -11.03 5.49
N GLU A 292 13.14 -11.73 5.59
CA GLU A 292 14.02 -12.03 4.45
C GLU A 292 13.26 -12.84 3.38
N ALA A 293 12.49 -13.84 3.80
CA ALA A 293 11.67 -14.64 2.89
C ALA A 293 10.55 -13.81 2.24
N LEU A 294 9.95 -12.85 2.96
CA LEU A 294 8.98 -11.93 2.39
C LEU A 294 9.63 -11.02 1.36
N ASP A 295 10.75 -10.37 1.69
CA ASP A 295 11.48 -9.46 0.81
C ASP A 295 11.94 -10.13 -0.48
N ALA A 296 12.38 -11.39 -0.40
CA ALA A 296 12.79 -12.18 -1.55
C ALA A 296 11.62 -12.70 -2.41
N SER A 297 10.38 -12.65 -1.90
CA SER A 297 9.21 -13.17 -2.60
C SER A 297 8.69 -12.20 -3.68
N PRO A 298 7.96 -12.69 -4.71
CA PRO A 298 7.29 -11.82 -5.68
C PRO A 298 6.33 -10.80 -5.03
N ALA A 299 5.64 -11.18 -3.95
CA ALA A 299 4.76 -10.27 -3.20
C ALA A 299 5.55 -9.20 -2.44
N GLY A 300 6.77 -9.52 -1.97
CA GLY A 300 7.67 -8.60 -1.28
C GLY A 300 8.11 -7.40 -2.12
N ARG A 301 8.06 -7.52 -3.46
CA ARG A 301 8.37 -6.43 -4.38
C ARG A 301 7.52 -5.18 -4.11
N GLY A 302 6.23 -5.34 -3.80
CA GLY A 302 5.33 -4.25 -3.43
C GLY A 302 5.37 -3.83 -1.95
N ILE A 303 6.23 -4.43 -1.13
CA ILE A 303 6.22 -4.29 0.33
C ILE A 303 7.54 -3.74 0.87
N GLU A 304 7.48 -2.61 1.56
CA GLU A 304 8.54 -2.13 2.45
C GLU A 304 8.45 -2.87 3.79
N THR A 305 9.55 -3.49 4.24
CA THR A 305 9.58 -4.21 5.52
C THR A 305 10.56 -3.57 6.50
N SER A 306 10.19 -3.53 7.78
CA SER A 306 11.07 -3.10 8.88
C SER A 306 10.99 -4.10 10.04
N LEU A 307 12.12 -4.36 10.71
CA LEU A 307 12.20 -5.25 11.86
C LEU A 307 12.69 -4.48 13.09
N TYR A 308 11.93 -4.58 14.17
CA TYR A 308 12.30 -4.04 15.47
C TYR A 308 12.40 -5.18 16.47
N LEU A 309 13.55 -5.23 17.16
CA LEU A 309 13.86 -6.24 18.17
C LEU A 309 13.47 -5.74 19.56
N ASN A 310 13.49 -6.62 20.55
CA ASN A 310 13.12 -6.35 21.95
C ASN A 310 11.64 -5.94 22.14
N GLY A 311 10.78 -6.36 21.21
CA GLY A 311 9.32 -6.29 21.30
C GLY A 311 8.71 -4.95 20.91
N TRP A 312 9.48 -3.87 20.81
CA TRP A 312 8.96 -2.54 20.49
C TRP A 312 10.03 -1.60 19.91
N PRO A 313 9.71 -0.72 18.95
CA PRO A 313 10.66 0.28 18.43
C PRO A 313 10.97 1.39 19.46
N ASP A 314 12.19 1.92 19.43
CA ASP A 314 12.59 3.08 20.23
C ASP A 314 11.82 4.36 19.84
N PHE A 315 11.45 4.49 18.56
CA PHE A 315 10.66 5.59 18.00
C PHE A 315 9.33 5.05 17.46
N PRO A 316 8.24 5.05 18.25
CA PRO A 316 6.97 4.41 17.88
C PRO A 316 6.24 5.03 16.69
N GLU A 317 6.60 6.24 16.27
CA GLU A 317 6.06 6.95 15.10
C GLU A 317 6.29 6.15 13.81
N VAL A 318 7.32 5.29 13.77
CA VAL A 318 7.59 4.40 12.63
C VAL A 318 6.44 3.46 12.31
N LEU A 319 5.57 3.17 13.29
CA LEU A 319 4.37 2.35 13.17
C LEU A 319 3.21 3.09 12.47
N GLU A 320 3.25 4.42 12.43
CA GLU A 320 2.15 5.23 11.90
C GLU A 320 1.93 5.06 10.40
N ARG A 321 2.88 4.50 9.65
CA ARG A 321 2.66 4.13 8.24
C ARG A 321 2.45 2.64 8.01
N ALA A 322 2.38 1.82 9.05
CA ALA A 322 2.22 0.38 8.90
C ALA A 322 0.87 0.02 8.27
N ASP A 323 0.90 -0.70 7.15
CA ASP A 323 -0.26 -1.38 6.57
C ASP A 323 -0.51 -2.71 7.28
N ALA A 324 0.53 -3.37 7.80
CA ALA A 324 0.40 -4.49 8.74
C ALA A 324 1.53 -4.56 9.77
N ILE A 325 1.22 -5.16 10.92
CA ILE A 325 2.16 -5.44 12.01
C ILE A 325 2.19 -6.95 12.27
N VAL A 326 3.39 -7.52 12.32
CA VAL A 326 3.63 -8.92 12.64
C VAL A 326 4.31 -9.00 13.99
N MET A 327 3.71 -9.71 14.95
CA MET A 327 4.26 -9.88 16.30
C MET A 327 4.69 -11.32 16.52
N LEU A 328 5.96 -11.50 16.86
CA LEU A 328 6.55 -12.75 17.34
C LEU A 328 7.15 -12.46 18.71
N CYS A 329 6.50 -12.91 19.77
CA CYS A 329 6.89 -12.60 21.14
C CYS A 329 6.22 -13.55 22.12
N ASP A 330 6.65 -13.47 23.39
CA ASP A 330 5.93 -14.13 24.47
C ASP A 330 4.57 -13.46 24.71
N GLY A 331 3.64 -14.22 25.28
CA GLY A 331 2.29 -13.79 25.61
C GLY A 331 2.11 -13.31 27.04
N LEU A 332 0.84 -13.12 27.42
CA LEU A 332 0.41 -12.74 28.77
C LEU A 332 1.13 -11.47 29.27
N GLU A 333 1.64 -11.48 30.51
CA GLU A 333 2.32 -10.33 31.12
C GLU A 333 3.63 -9.97 30.42
N SER A 334 4.25 -10.90 29.70
CA SER A 334 5.46 -10.68 28.91
C SER A 334 5.18 -10.11 27.51
N HIS A 335 3.90 -10.04 27.12
CA HIS A 335 3.55 -9.49 25.82
C HIS A 335 3.93 -8.01 25.74
N PRO A 336 4.53 -7.51 24.63
CA PRO A 336 4.87 -6.09 24.49
C PRO A 336 3.69 -5.13 24.67
N LEU A 337 2.47 -5.64 24.49
CA LEU A 337 1.20 -4.90 24.64
C LEU A 337 0.60 -4.97 26.06
N ALA A 338 1.30 -5.55 27.03
CA ALA A 338 0.95 -5.39 28.45
C ALA A 338 1.10 -3.90 28.89
N SER A 339 1.87 -3.11 28.14
CA SER A 339 1.85 -1.65 28.28
C SER A 339 0.58 -1.06 27.67
N ARG A 340 -0.20 -0.36 28.50
CA ARG A 340 -1.41 0.36 28.10
C ARG A 340 -1.18 1.31 26.92
N GLU A 341 -0.09 2.07 26.94
CA GLU A 341 0.24 3.02 25.86
C GLU A 341 0.42 2.31 24.52
N ARG A 342 1.16 1.18 24.54
CA ARG A 342 1.43 0.39 23.34
C ARG A 342 0.16 -0.26 22.81
N LEU A 343 -0.67 -0.80 23.70
CA LEU A 343 -1.99 -1.35 23.37
C LEU A 343 -2.90 -0.29 22.73
N GLU A 344 -3.02 0.89 23.33
CA GLU A 344 -3.82 1.99 22.79
C GLU A 344 -3.31 2.44 21.41
N ARG A 345 -1.99 2.47 21.20
CA ARG A 345 -1.39 2.77 19.89
C ARG A 345 -1.73 1.71 18.85
N ILE A 346 -1.56 0.42 19.16
CA ILE A 346 -1.98 -0.67 18.25
C ILE A 346 -3.48 -0.59 17.97
N GLY A 347 -4.31 -0.27 18.96
CA GLY A 347 -5.75 -0.09 18.78
C GLY A 347 -6.10 1.03 17.79
N LYS A 348 -5.40 2.16 17.82
CA LYS A 348 -5.58 3.24 16.82
C LYS A 348 -5.17 2.80 15.42
N LEU A 349 -4.06 2.08 15.30
CA LEU A 349 -3.60 1.54 14.01
C LEU A 349 -4.58 0.49 13.48
N ALA A 350 -5.07 -0.39 14.36
CA ALA A 350 -6.09 -1.36 14.04
C ALA A 350 -7.36 -0.66 13.52
N ALA A 351 -7.86 0.37 14.21
CA ALA A 351 -9.04 1.14 13.80
C ALA A 351 -8.87 1.87 12.45
N ARG A 352 -7.64 2.21 12.05
CA ARG A 352 -7.33 2.72 10.70
C ARG A 352 -7.43 1.63 9.61
N GLY A 353 -7.52 0.36 10.01
CA GLY A 353 -7.50 -0.79 9.11
C GLY A 353 -6.13 -1.43 8.92
N CYS A 354 -5.14 -1.14 9.78
CA CYS A 354 -3.85 -1.84 9.80
C CYS A 354 -4.04 -3.33 10.07
N GLY A 355 -3.40 -4.19 9.29
CA GLY A 355 -3.40 -5.63 9.51
C GLY A 355 -2.64 -6.04 10.77
N LEU A 356 -3.12 -7.05 11.51
CA LEU A 356 -2.44 -7.57 12.70
C LEU A 356 -2.21 -9.08 12.56
N CYS A 357 -0.95 -9.50 12.63
CA CYS A 357 -0.53 -10.91 12.56
C CYS A 357 0.15 -11.31 13.86
N PHE A 358 -0.50 -12.11 14.70
CA PHE A 358 0.08 -12.61 15.95
C PHE A 358 0.43 -14.09 15.81
N ILE A 359 1.71 -14.41 16.03
CA ILE A 359 2.26 -15.74 15.79
C ILE A 359 2.75 -16.35 17.10
N HIS A 360 2.48 -17.63 17.24
CA HIS A 360 2.75 -18.45 18.41
C HIS A 360 2.21 -17.80 19.69
N TYR A 361 3.07 -17.50 20.67
CA TYR A 361 2.62 -17.07 21.98
C TYR A 361 2.09 -15.62 22.00
N ALA A 362 2.31 -14.85 20.93
CA ALA A 362 1.67 -13.55 20.73
C ALA A 362 0.13 -13.64 20.67
N VAL A 363 -0.44 -14.83 20.41
CA VAL A 363 -1.91 -15.03 20.44
C VAL A 363 -2.48 -15.11 21.86
N ALA A 364 -1.63 -15.08 22.90
CA ALA A 364 -2.06 -15.02 24.30
C ALA A 364 -2.04 -13.56 24.80
N PRO A 365 -3.20 -12.91 24.98
CA PRO A 365 -3.29 -11.52 25.39
C PRO A 365 -2.76 -11.30 26.80
N PRO A 366 -2.28 -10.08 27.14
CA PRO A 366 -2.16 -9.69 28.54
C PRO A 366 -3.51 -9.84 29.26
N PRO A 367 -3.54 -10.24 30.55
CA PRO A 367 -4.78 -10.44 31.29
C PRO A 367 -5.72 -9.23 31.24
N GLY A 368 -6.98 -9.45 30.89
CA GLY A 368 -8.01 -8.41 30.80
C GLY A 368 -8.15 -7.74 29.42
N HIS A 369 -7.34 -8.14 28.44
CA HIS A 369 -7.36 -7.61 27.06
C HIS A 369 -7.81 -8.65 26.01
N GLU A 370 -8.57 -9.65 26.43
CA GLU A 370 -9.04 -10.73 25.56
C GLU A 370 -9.98 -10.23 24.46
N LYS A 371 -10.74 -9.17 24.75
CA LYS A 371 -11.68 -8.57 23.79
C LYS A 371 -10.95 -7.99 22.58
N GLU A 372 -9.81 -7.37 22.81
CA GLU A 372 -8.95 -6.80 21.78
C GLU A 372 -8.45 -7.90 20.84
N TRP A 373 -8.00 -9.05 21.35
CA TRP A 373 -7.55 -10.17 20.51
C TRP A 373 -8.71 -10.79 19.71
N LEU A 374 -9.87 -10.97 20.34
CA LEU A 374 -11.07 -11.41 19.63
C LEU A 374 -11.44 -10.47 18.49
N GLU A 375 -11.25 -9.16 18.65
CA GLU A 375 -11.51 -8.18 17.59
C GLU A 375 -10.40 -8.09 16.55
N TRP A 376 -9.15 -8.10 16.97
CA TRP A 376 -7.99 -7.83 16.13
C TRP A 376 -7.59 -9.03 15.29
N ILE A 377 -7.55 -10.22 15.89
CA ILE A 377 -7.09 -11.44 15.22
C ILE A 377 -8.15 -12.53 15.19
N GLY A 378 -9.29 -12.37 15.87
CA GLY A 378 -10.44 -13.27 15.78
C GLY A 378 -10.46 -14.42 16.78
N GLY A 379 -9.40 -14.58 17.57
CA GLY A 379 -9.27 -15.66 18.56
C GLY A 379 -8.06 -15.47 19.46
N TYR A 380 -8.00 -16.18 20.59
CA TYR A 380 -6.87 -16.10 21.52
C TYR A 380 -6.65 -17.37 22.33
N TRP A 381 -5.42 -17.54 22.82
CA TRP A 381 -5.08 -18.58 23.79
C TRP A 381 -5.43 -18.12 25.20
N GLU A 382 -6.13 -18.96 25.97
CA GLU A 382 -6.55 -18.66 27.34
C GLU A 382 -5.87 -19.60 28.34
N LYS A 383 -5.31 -19.02 29.39
CA LYS A 383 -4.72 -19.77 30.51
C LYS A 383 -5.78 -20.65 31.18
N ASP A 384 -5.38 -21.86 31.56
CA ASP A 384 -6.23 -22.87 32.22
C ASP A 384 -7.38 -23.44 31.37
N TYR A 385 -7.50 -23.02 30.10
CA TYR A 385 -8.47 -23.56 29.13
C TYR A 385 -7.78 -24.15 27.89
N SER A 386 -6.94 -23.34 27.26
CA SER A 386 -6.15 -23.73 26.09
C SER A 386 -4.97 -24.63 26.49
N ALA A 387 -4.49 -25.44 25.54
CA ALA A 387 -3.38 -26.35 25.77
C ALA A 387 -2.37 -26.30 24.61
N ASN A 388 -1.10 -26.51 24.94
CA ASN A 388 0.05 -26.31 24.06
C ASN A 388 1.06 -27.48 24.14
N PRO A 389 0.66 -28.72 23.77
CA PRO A 389 1.58 -29.85 23.80
C PRO A 389 2.53 -29.78 22.60
N VAL A 390 3.79 -30.12 22.83
CA VAL A 390 4.71 -30.39 21.72
C VAL A 390 4.36 -31.75 21.13
N SER A 391 3.92 -31.77 19.87
CA SER A 391 3.51 -32.98 19.17
C SER A 391 3.88 -32.95 17.70
N THR A 392 4.02 -34.13 17.09
CA THR A 392 4.15 -34.27 15.64
C THR A 392 2.78 -34.58 15.07
N VAL A 393 2.23 -33.66 14.29
CA VAL A 393 0.89 -33.80 13.70
C VAL A 393 0.90 -33.42 12.23
N GLU A 394 -0.02 -34.01 11.47
CA GLU A 394 -0.36 -33.52 10.14
C GLU A 394 -1.29 -32.31 10.28
N VAL A 395 -0.98 -31.25 9.55
CA VAL A 395 -1.81 -30.05 9.41
C VAL A 395 -2.35 -29.94 8.00
N ARG A 396 -3.54 -29.37 7.84
CA ARG A 396 -4.25 -29.29 6.55
C ARG A 396 -4.84 -27.90 6.30
N PRO A 397 -4.91 -27.44 5.04
CA PRO A 397 -5.68 -26.24 4.69
C PRO A 397 -7.16 -26.42 5.00
N ALA A 398 -7.80 -25.40 5.59
CA ALA A 398 -9.20 -25.50 6.04
C ALA A 398 -10.20 -24.71 5.17
N THR A 399 -9.80 -23.56 4.62
CA THR A 399 -10.66 -22.77 3.72
C THR A 399 -10.08 -22.76 2.31
N ALA A 400 -10.44 -23.78 1.52
CA ALA A 400 -10.03 -23.87 0.11
C ALA A 400 -10.42 -22.60 -0.67
N GLY A 401 -9.49 -22.08 -1.46
CA GLY A 401 -9.68 -20.85 -2.26
C GLY A 401 -9.37 -19.54 -1.53
N HIS A 402 -9.23 -19.53 -0.21
CA HIS A 402 -8.77 -18.34 0.50
C HIS A 402 -7.34 -17.97 0.07
N PRO A 403 -6.99 -16.69 -0.13
CA PRO A 403 -5.64 -16.29 -0.56
C PRO A 403 -4.52 -16.86 0.31
N VAL A 404 -4.73 -16.93 1.63
CA VAL A 404 -3.76 -17.50 2.58
C VAL A 404 -3.53 -19.01 2.35
N CYS A 405 -4.50 -19.73 1.80
CA CYS A 405 -4.41 -21.16 1.48
C CYS A 405 -3.81 -21.44 0.09
N ARG A 406 -3.31 -20.45 -0.64
CA ARG A 406 -2.72 -20.64 -1.98
C ARG A 406 -1.32 -21.25 -1.89
N ASN A 407 -1.01 -22.15 -2.82
CA ASN A 407 0.34 -22.69 -3.05
C ASN A 407 0.97 -23.45 -1.87
N TRP A 408 0.15 -24.04 -1.00
CA TRP A 408 0.61 -25.03 -0.03
C TRP A 408 -0.46 -26.10 0.19
N THR A 409 -0.03 -27.29 0.62
CA THR A 409 -0.88 -28.47 0.84
C THR A 409 -0.59 -29.03 2.23
N ALA A 410 -1.32 -30.09 2.63
CA ALA A 410 -1.11 -30.72 3.92
C ALA A 410 0.35 -31.16 4.14
N PHE A 411 0.84 -31.02 5.36
CA PHE A 411 2.21 -31.40 5.73
C PHE A 411 2.27 -31.83 7.20
N THR A 412 3.33 -32.55 7.56
CA THR A 412 3.57 -32.96 8.95
C THR A 412 4.63 -32.06 9.57
N ALA A 413 4.37 -31.55 10.78
CA ALA A 413 5.33 -30.77 11.54
C ALA A 413 5.31 -31.18 13.01
N ARG A 414 6.49 -31.10 13.65
CA ARG A 414 6.60 -31.18 15.10
C ARG A 414 6.67 -29.77 15.66
N ASP A 415 5.61 -29.32 16.29
CA ASP A 415 5.49 -27.99 16.87
C ASP A 415 4.71 -28.05 18.18
N GLU A 416 4.61 -26.92 18.86
CA GLU A 416 3.74 -26.70 19.99
C GLU A 416 2.44 -26.04 19.51
N PHE A 417 1.71 -26.71 18.61
CA PHE A 417 0.43 -26.18 18.15
C PHE A 417 -0.56 -26.13 19.31
N TYR A 418 -1.10 -24.93 19.57
CA TYR A 418 -2.11 -24.75 20.59
C TYR A 418 -3.48 -25.20 20.09
N TYR A 419 -4.27 -25.79 20.97
CA TYR A 419 -5.65 -26.17 20.70
C TYR A 419 -6.56 -25.73 21.85
N ARG A 420 -7.89 -25.84 21.67
CA ARG A 420 -8.88 -25.15 22.52
C ARG A 420 -8.64 -23.64 22.53
N ILE A 421 -8.55 -23.05 21.35
CA ILE A 421 -8.47 -21.60 21.18
C ILE A 421 -9.85 -20.98 21.39
N ARG A 422 -9.89 -19.84 22.10
CA ARG A 422 -11.12 -19.08 22.26
C ARG A 422 -11.45 -18.33 20.97
N PHE A 423 -12.64 -18.59 20.46
CA PHE A 423 -13.22 -17.88 19.34
C PHE A 423 -14.57 -17.29 19.74
N ARG A 424 -15.01 -16.24 19.05
CA ARG A 424 -16.41 -15.81 19.11
C ARG A 424 -17.29 -16.88 18.48
N GLU A 425 -18.42 -17.16 19.12
CA GLU A 425 -19.43 -18.06 18.59
C GLU A 425 -19.99 -17.51 17.27
N ASP A 426 -20.07 -18.36 16.25
CA ASP A 426 -20.63 -18.05 14.92
C ASP A 426 -20.07 -16.80 14.20
N ASP A 427 -18.84 -16.38 14.51
CA ASP A 427 -18.25 -15.19 13.88
C ASP A 427 -18.03 -15.37 12.38
N LYS A 428 -18.93 -14.80 11.58
CA LYS A 428 -18.92 -14.89 10.11
C LYS A 428 -17.74 -14.17 9.48
N ARG A 429 -17.01 -13.33 10.22
CA ARG A 429 -15.79 -12.68 9.76
C ARG A 429 -14.58 -13.59 9.81
N ARG A 430 -14.61 -14.63 10.66
CA ARG A 430 -13.49 -15.56 10.84
C ARG A 430 -13.49 -16.63 9.77
N ARG A 431 -12.31 -17.01 9.27
CA ARG A 431 -12.10 -18.20 8.43
C ARG A 431 -10.95 -19.04 8.99
N PRO A 432 -11.14 -20.36 9.18
CA PRO A 432 -10.03 -21.24 9.54
C PRO A 432 -9.07 -21.37 8.35
N ILE A 433 -7.77 -21.27 8.59
CA ILE A 433 -6.74 -21.41 7.55
C ILE A 433 -6.08 -22.76 7.62
N MET A 434 -5.77 -23.22 8.83
CA MET A 434 -5.08 -24.48 9.07
C MET A 434 -5.71 -25.23 10.23
N THR A 435 -5.97 -26.52 10.03
CA THR A 435 -6.47 -27.43 11.07
C THR A 435 -5.51 -28.57 11.34
N ALA A 436 -5.61 -29.17 12.53
CA ALA A 436 -4.85 -30.35 12.96
C ALA A 436 -5.75 -31.25 13.81
N MET A 437 -5.42 -32.55 13.86
CA MET A 437 -6.06 -33.47 14.82
C MET A 437 -5.33 -33.42 16.16
N LEU A 438 -5.90 -32.77 17.16
CA LEU A 438 -5.29 -32.53 18.47
C LEU A 438 -6.24 -32.80 19.65
N PRO A 439 -5.71 -33.20 20.82
CA PRO A 439 -4.36 -33.72 21.00
C PRO A 439 -4.19 -35.13 20.39
N PRO A 440 -2.97 -35.62 20.11
CA PRO A 440 -2.78 -36.91 19.43
C PRO A 440 -3.37 -38.13 20.14
N ASN A 441 -3.53 -38.06 21.47
CA ASN A 441 -4.09 -39.12 22.31
C ASN A 441 -5.61 -39.09 22.44
N ASP A 442 -6.27 -38.01 21.99
CA ASP A 442 -7.72 -37.88 21.92
C ASP A 442 -8.05 -36.90 20.76
N PRO A 443 -7.92 -37.33 19.50
CA PRO A 443 -7.84 -36.42 18.36
C PRO A 443 -9.21 -35.80 18.01
N HIS A 444 -9.31 -34.48 18.12
CA HIS A 444 -10.39 -33.66 17.58
C HIS A 444 -9.84 -32.71 16.51
N GLU A 445 -10.67 -32.34 15.52
CA GLU A 445 -10.25 -31.34 14.54
C GLU A 445 -10.22 -29.96 15.19
N GLU A 446 -9.03 -29.38 15.27
CA GLU A 446 -8.76 -28.12 15.96
C GLU A 446 -8.22 -27.08 14.96
N VAL A 447 -8.63 -25.82 15.12
CA VAL A 447 -8.16 -24.71 14.28
C VAL A 447 -6.89 -24.13 14.88
N VAL A 448 -5.76 -24.30 14.18
CA VAL A 448 -4.42 -23.89 14.65
C VAL A 448 -3.90 -22.64 13.93
N ALA A 449 -4.52 -22.24 12.82
CA ALA A 449 -4.34 -20.91 12.22
C ALA A 449 -5.66 -20.39 11.64
N TRP A 450 -5.90 -19.09 11.74
CA TRP A 450 -7.15 -18.46 11.30
C TRP A 450 -6.93 -17.01 10.88
N VAL A 451 -7.88 -16.49 10.12
CA VAL A 451 -7.95 -15.07 9.79
C VAL A 451 -9.30 -14.47 10.17
N VAL A 452 -9.36 -13.15 10.28
CA VAL A 452 -10.58 -12.36 10.45
C VAL A 452 -10.54 -11.12 9.57
N GLU A 453 -11.64 -10.80 8.88
CA GLU A 453 -11.84 -9.48 8.25
C GLU A 453 -12.68 -8.60 9.19
N ARG A 454 -12.10 -7.51 9.67
CA ARG A 454 -12.68 -6.62 10.68
C ARG A 454 -13.67 -5.66 10.02
N ALA A 455 -14.61 -5.13 10.80
CA ALA A 455 -15.66 -4.25 10.28
C ALA A 455 -15.11 -2.91 9.75
N ASP A 456 -13.96 -2.47 10.26
CA ASP A 456 -13.20 -1.30 9.78
C ASP A 456 -12.39 -1.59 8.51
N GLY A 457 -12.60 -2.76 7.89
CA GLY A 457 -11.87 -3.22 6.71
C GLY A 457 -10.45 -3.71 7.03
N GLY A 458 -10.00 -3.68 8.27
CA GLY A 458 -8.73 -4.24 8.69
C GLY A 458 -8.72 -5.77 8.66
N ARG A 459 -7.54 -6.37 8.68
CA ARG A 459 -7.35 -7.83 8.60
C ARG A 459 -6.57 -8.36 9.78
N GLY A 460 -6.93 -9.54 10.26
CA GLY A 460 -6.31 -10.17 11.41
C GLY A 460 -5.88 -11.60 11.09
N PHE A 461 -4.75 -12.03 11.65
CA PHE A 461 -4.25 -13.39 11.54
C PHE A 461 -3.73 -13.86 12.90
N GLY A 462 -4.21 -15.02 13.34
CA GLY A 462 -3.69 -15.72 14.49
C GLY A 462 -3.13 -17.07 14.07
N PHE A 463 -1.94 -17.40 14.55
CA PHE A 463 -1.30 -18.68 14.27
C PHE A 463 -0.64 -19.22 15.53
N THR A 464 -0.97 -20.45 15.92
CA THR A 464 -0.46 -21.05 17.15
C THR A 464 0.89 -21.74 17.00
N GLY A 465 1.31 -22.06 15.76
CA GLY A 465 2.61 -22.66 15.50
C GLY A 465 3.74 -21.63 15.49
N GLY A 466 4.98 -22.11 15.41
CA GLY A 466 6.17 -21.26 15.34
C GLY A 466 7.06 -21.38 16.57
N HIS A 467 6.86 -22.41 17.40
CA HIS A 467 7.68 -22.65 18.58
C HIS A 467 9.14 -22.92 18.20
N PHE A 468 9.35 -23.79 17.20
CA PHE A 468 10.69 -24.21 16.77
C PHE A 468 11.13 -23.49 15.50
N HIS A 469 12.27 -22.78 15.57
CA HIS A 469 12.85 -22.04 14.44
C HIS A 469 13.03 -22.91 13.18
N LYS A 470 13.38 -24.19 13.35
CA LYS A 470 13.57 -25.13 12.24
C LYS A 470 12.31 -25.35 11.39
N ASN A 471 11.11 -25.12 11.94
CA ASN A 471 9.86 -25.33 11.21
C ASN A 471 9.69 -24.29 10.09
N TRP A 472 10.35 -23.13 10.18
CA TRP A 472 10.40 -22.18 9.07
C TRP A 472 11.11 -22.72 7.83
N ALA A 473 11.90 -23.80 7.93
CA ALA A 473 12.47 -24.49 6.77
C ALA A 473 11.43 -25.35 6.02
N ILE A 474 10.30 -25.68 6.66
CA ILE A 474 9.20 -26.40 6.03
C ILE A 474 8.48 -25.41 5.12
N GLU A 475 8.65 -25.55 3.80
CA GLU A 475 8.11 -24.63 2.80
C GLU A 475 6.61 -24.32 2.99
N PRO A 476 5.69 -25.30 3.10
CA PRO A 476 4.27 -24.98 3.27
C PRO A 476 3.94 -24.24 4.58
N PHE A 477 4.71 -24.47 5.66
CA PHE A 477 4.58 -23.74 6.93
C PHE A 477 4.93 -22.25 6.75
N ARG A 478 6.06 -21.99 6.08
CA ARG A 478 6.53 -20.64 5.77
C ARG A 478 5.63 -19.94 4.76
N THR A 479 5.25 -20.61 3.67
CA THR A 479 4.40 -20.07 2.61
C THR A 479 3.02 -19.64 3.15
N MET A 480 2.38 -20.46 3.99
CA MET A 480 1.11 -20.09 4.63
C MET A 480 1.25 -18.80 5.45
N THR A 481 2.31 -18.71 6.25
CA THR A 481 2.57 -17.54 7.10
C THR A 481 2.85 -16.28 6.27
N LEU A 482 3.67 -16.39 5.21
CA LEU A 482 3.94 -15.27 4.30
C LEU A 482 2.68 -14.80 3.57
N ASN A 483 1.85 -15.73 3.09
CA ASN A 483 0.57 -15.38 2.46
C ASN A 483 -0.34 -14.64 3.44
N ALA A 484 -0.36 -15.03 4.72
CA ALA A 484 -1.14 -14.34 5.75
C ALA A 484 -0.64 -12.91 6.00
N ILE A 485 0.68 -12.71 6.04
CA ILE A 485 1.29 -11.37 6.20
C ILE A 485 0.92 -10.47 5.01
N VAL A 486 1.08 -10.96 3.78
CA VAL A 486 0.70 -10.23 2.55
C VAL A 486 -0.79 -9.91 2.54
N TRP A 487 -1.63 -10.88 2.89
CA TRP A 487 -3.08 -10.71 2.95
C TRP A 487 -3.47 -9.64 3.99
N CYS A 488 -2.87 -9.65 5.18
CA CYS A 488 -3.09 -8.64 6.20
C CYS A 488 -2.64 -7.24 5.78
N ALA A 489 -1.54 -7.13 5.02
CA ALA A 489 -1.04 -5.87 4.47
C ALA A 489 -1.88 -5.35 3.29
N LYS A 490 -2.80 -6.17 2.76
CA LYS A 490 -3.55 -5.91 1.51
C LYS A 490 -2.59 -5.61 0.35
N ALA A 491 -1.50 -6.37 0.29
CA ALA A 491 -0.41 -6.20 -0.67
C ALA A 491 -0.51 -7.20 -1.82
#